data_AF-A0A2S4YIV0-F1
#
_entry.id   AF-A0A2S4YIV0-F1
#
_cell.length_a   1.000
_cell.length_b   1.000
_cell.length_c   1.000
_cell.angle_alpha   90.00
_cell.angle_beta   90.00
_cell.angle_gamma   90.00
#
_symmetry.space_group_name_H-M   'P 1'
#
loop_
_entity.id
_entity.type
_entity.pdbx_description
1 polymer ?
#
loop_
_entity_poly.entity_id
_entity_poly.type
_entity_poly.pdbx_seq_one_letter_code
_entity_poly.pdbx_strand_id
1 'polypeptide(L)'
;MARVWDVPVQDSTRVRDARVAAESAAALAGLDEPRTAATALVATELATNLLKHAGGGLLLVEVVAPPARPGWAEEAGVVQIAAVDHGPGIADVAEALRDGFSTTHSLGAGLGTCRRIADDFGLHSVPGRGTVALARVGPAQAASGSEPGPTARAGGAVVPFGGADFSGDAWAWARSGDRLTLMLADGLGHGPEASRASAAAVRELHRSAHLPPPELLRRLHTELAGTRGAAVALAQLETDAGRLRFAGVGNIGARLREGDSWRALLSRPGIVGVHRPATLTETLLPWSADRLLVLHSDGLPSRWTPPSDPGLLSADPALVAAVTIRDASSSARPVRDDTAVAVLSPNPARPAPYPPERP
;
A
#
# COMPACT_ATOMS: atom_id res chain seq x y z
N MET A 1 1.43 16.58 -2.08
CA MET A 1 2.27 15.60 -2.81
C MET A 1 2.53 14.47 -1.85
N ALA A 2 2.47 13.21 -2.29
CA ALA A 2 2.78 12.08 -1.43
C ALA A 2 4.29 12.11 -1.16
N ARG A 3 4.67 12.55 0.03
CA ARG A 3 6.06 12.47 0.50
C ARG A 3 6.28 11.06 1.02
N VAL A 4 7.39 10.47 0.59
CA VAL A 4 7.83 9.15 1.03
C VAL A 4 9.23 9.32 1.60
N TRP A 5 9.49 8.72 2.75
CA TRP A 5 10.83 8.59 3.27
C TRP A 5 11.27 7.14 3.09
N ASP A 6 12.28 6.93 2.28
CA ASP A 6 12.96 5.66 2.13
C ASP A 6 14.26 5.69 2.96
N VAL A 7 14.35 4.81 3.94
CA VAL A 7 15.52 4.73 4.82
C VAL A 7 16.18 3.37 4.61
N PRO A 8 17.24 3.28 3.79
CA PRO A 8 18.09 2.11 3.75
C PRO A 8 18.71 1.88 5.13
N VAL A 9 18.46 0.73 5.73
CA VAL A 9 18.94 0.36 7.07
C VAL A 9 20.04 -0.68 6.91
N GLN A 10 21.26 -0.21 6.70
CA GLN A 10 22.44 -1.05 6.44
C GLN A 10 23.43 -1.09 7.61
N ASP A 11 23.28 -0.17 8.57
CA ASP A 11 24.09 -0.09 9.79
C ASP A 11 23.30 0.59 10.92
N SER A 12 23.82 0.55 12.14
CA SER A 12 23.16 1.05 13.34
C SER A 12 22.91 2.56 13.35
N THR A 13 23.64 3.36 12.57
CA THR A 13 23.43 4.81 12.50
C THR A 13 22.10 5.16 11.83
N ARG A 14 21.64 4.29 10.92
CA ARG A 14 20.38 4.43 10.16
C ARG A 14 19.12 4.27 11.03
N VAL A 15 19.24 3.70 12.23
CA VAL A 15 18.12 3.60 13.19
C VAL A 15 17.65 4.99 13.62
N ARG A 16 18.59 5.93 13.80
CA ARG A 16 18.23 7.32 14.09
C ARG A 16 17.49 7.97 12.92
N ASP A 17 17.91 7.70 11.69
CA ASP A 17 17.30 8.26 10.49
C ASP A 17 15.86 7.74 10.31
N ALA A 18 15.63 6.45 10.58
CA ALA A 18 14.30 5.85 10.62
C ALA A 18 13.38 6.56 11.62
N ARG A 19 13.88 6.84 12.83
CA ARG A 19 13.14 7.59 13.86
C ARG A 19 12.81 9.01 13.39
N VAL A 20 13.76 9.72 12.80
CA VAL A 20 13.57 11.10 12.32
C VAL A 20 12.56 11.15 11.16
N ALA A 21 12.60 10.16 10.25
CA ALA A 21 11.63 10.02 9.17
C ALA A 21 10.21 9.80 9.71
N ALA A 22 10.06 8.92 10.70
CA ALA A 22 8.81 8.67 11.39
C ALA A 22 8.25 9.90 12.11
N GLU A 23 9.09 10.67 12.82
CA GLU A 23 8.70 11.93 13.47
C GLU A 23 8.26 12.98 12.45
N SER A 24 8.98 13.08 11.31
CA SER A 24 8.63 13.99 10.21
C SER A 24 7.30 13.62 9.56
N ALA A 25 7.04 12.32 9.36
CA ALA A 25 5.77 11.81 8.85
C ALA A 25 4.61 12.05 9.82
N ALA A 26 4.84 11.83 11.12
CA ALA A 26 3.86 12.10 12.17
C ALA A 26 3.48 13.59 12.23
N ALA A 27 4.47 14.48 12.13
CA ALA A 27 4.23 15.93 12.04
C ALA A 27 3.43 16.29 10.77
N LEU A 28 3.76 15.70 9.62
CA LEU A 28 3.02 15.91 8.38
C LEU A 28 1.57 15.41 8.45
N ALA A 29 1.33 14.31 9.17
CA ALA A 29 0.00 13.74 9.42
C ALA A 29 -0.77 14.48 10.53
N GLY A 30 -0.15 15.45 11.23
CA GLY A 30 -0.77 16.21 12.31
C GLY A 30 -1.00 15.39 13.58
N LEU A 31 -0.16 14.38 13.84
CA LEU A 31 -0.26 13.56 15.05
C LEU A 31 0.15 14.34 16.29
N ASP A 32 -0.50 14.05 17.42
CA ASP A 32 -0.12 14.60 18.72
C ASP A 32 1.21 14.00 19.24
N GLU A 33 1.70 14.52 20.36
CA GLU A 33 2.98 14.09 20.94
C GLU A 33 3.00 12.59 21.32
N PRO A 34 1.99 12.02 22.03
CA PRO A 34 1.94 10.59 22.31
C PRO A 34 1.97 9.72 21.04
N ARG A 35 1.21 10.09 20.01
CA ARG A 35 1.14 9.33 18.75
C ARG A 35 2.41 9.50 17.93
N THR A 36 3.05 10.67 17.97
CA THR A 36 4.38 10.89 17.39
C THR A 36 5.44 9.98 18.05
N ALA A 37 5.45 9.91 19.38
CA ALA A 37 6.36 9.02 20.11
C ALA A 37 6.12 7.53 19.79
N ALA A 38 4.86 7.12 19.66
CA ALA A 38 4.47 5.78 19.23
C ALA A 38 5.02 5.45 17.84
N THR A 39 4.82 6.34 16.85
CA THR A 39 5.35 6.18 15.48
C THR A 39 6.88 6.06 15.47
N ALA A 40 7.56 6.91 16.23
CA ALA A 40 9.02 6.92 16.34
C ALA A 40 9.57 5.60 16.95
N LEU A 41 8.88 5.07 17.96
CA LEU A 41 9.23 3.80 18.59
C LEU A 41 9.02 2.62 17.62
N VAL A 42 7.88 2.58 16.91
CA VAL A 42 7.61 1.55 15.90
C VAL A 42 8.72 1.54 14.82
N ALA A 43 9.09 2.70 14.30
CA ALA A 43 10.16 2.80 13.30
C ALA A 43 11.52 2.32 13.85
N THR A 44 11.82 2.65 15.11
CA THR A 44 13.08 2.25 15.77
C THR A 44 13.16 0.73 15.94
N GLU A 45 12.08 0.09 16.40
CA GLU A 45 12.02 -1.36 16.58
C GLU A 45 12.10 -2.10 15.24
N LEU A 46 11.36 -1.64 14.22
CA LEU A 46 11.41 -2.21 12.89
C LEU A 46 12.81 -2.08 12.25
N ALA A 47 13.44 -0.90 12.32
CA ALA A 47 14.80 -0.69 11.82
C ALA A 47 15.82 -1.55 12.57
N THR A 48 15.67 -1.69 13.89
CA THR A 48 16.52 -2.57 14.71
C THR A 48 16.38 -4.04 14.31
N ASN A 49 15.15 -4.48 13.99
CA ASN A 49 14.91 -5.84 13.52
C ASN A 49 15.55 -6.11 12.15
N LEU A 50 15.48 -5.16 11.22
CA LEU A 50 16.17 -5.26 9.92
C LEU A 50 17.67 -5.55 10.12
N LEU A 51 18.33 -4.83 11.04
CA LEU A 51 19.76 -5.02 11.31
C LEU A 51 20.05 -6.35 12.01
N LYS A 52 19.34 -6.66 13.08
CA LYS A 52 19.65 -7.81 13.96
C LYS A 52 19.30 -9.15 13.32
N HIS A 53 18.26 -9.19 12.50
CA HIS A 53 17.69 -10.45 12.02
C HIS A 53 17.79 -10.64 10.51
N ALA A 54 17.94 -9.56 9.73
CA ALA A 54 17.97 -9.64 8.27
C ALA A 54 19.31 -9.21 7.63
N GLY A 55 20.26 -8.68 8.41
CA GLY A 55 21.50 -8.12 7.86
C GLY A 55 21.31 -6.79 7.15
N GLY A 56 20.16 -6.14 7.37
CA GLY A 56 19.75 -4.88 6.77
C GLY A 56 18.45 -4.97 5.98
N GLY A 57 18.04 -3.85 5.39
CA GLY A 57 16.84 -3.78 4.56
C GLY A 57 16.41 -2.34 4.30
N LEU A 58 15.13 -2.15 4.01
CA LEU A 58 14.53 -0.87 3.69
C LEU A 58 13.37 -0.56 4.63
N LEU A 59 13.36 0.63 5.20
CA LEU A 59 12.19 1.17 5.90
C LEU A 59 11.53 2.24 5.02
N LEU A 60 10.28 2.01 4.62
CA LEU A 60 9.46 2.98 3.90
C LEU A 60 8.49 3.62 4.88
N VAL A 61 8.46 4.95 4.92
CA VAL A 61 7.52 5.72 5.73
C VAL A 61 6.70 6.62 4.81
N GLU A 62 5.38 6.53 4.92
CA GLU A 62 4.42 7.24 4.07
C GLU A 62 3.31 7.86 4.93
N VAL A 63 2.79 9.02 4.52
CA VAL A 63 1.51 9.52 5.04
C VAL A 63 0.42 9.14 4.03
N VAL A 64 -0.47 8.25 4.45
CA VAL A 64 -1.51 7.68 3.59
C VAL A 64 -2.90 8.09 4.09
N ALA A 65 -3.88 8.04 3.19
CA ALA A 65 -5.27 8.04 3.61
C ALA A 65 -5.51 6.83 4.55
N PRO A 66 -6.45 6.93 5.50
CA PRO A 66 -6.73 5.80 6.38
C PRO A 66 -7.10 4.55 5.57
N PRO A 67 -6.95 3.35 6.14
CA PRO A 67 -7.50 2.17 5.50
C PRO A 67 -9.01 2.34 5.28
N ALA A 68 -9.53 1.82 4.17
CA ALA A 68 -10.97 1.75 3.94
C ALA A 68 -11.60 0.82 4.98
N ARG A 69 -11.90 1.32 6.19
CA ARG A 69 -12.55 0.62 7.32
C ARG A 69 -13.26 1.64 8.23
N PRO A 70 -14.29 1.23 9.01
CA PRO A 70 -14.92 2.10 9.99
C PRO A 70 -13.93 2.49 11.10
N GLY A 71 -14.11 3.67 11.70
CA GLY A 71 -13.29 4.15 12.81
C GLY A 71 -12.24 5.20 12.44
N TRP A 72 -12.03 5.43 11.15
CA TRP A 72 -11.10 6.44 10.66
C TRP A 72 -11.87 7.60 10.00
N ALA A 73 -11.53 8.83 10.37
CA ALA A 73 -12.00 10.00 9.63
C ALA A 73 -11.29 10.03 8.27
N GLU A 74 -12.04 10.12 7.16
CA GLU A 74 -11.49 10.13 5.79
C GLU A 74 -10.46 11.26 5.55
N GLU A 75 -10.49 12.30 6.39
CA GLU A 75 -9.61 13.47 6.32
C GLU A 75 -8.33 13.35 7.16
N ALA A 76 -8.21 12.33 8.02
CA ALA A 76 -7.05 12.16 8.89
C ALA A 76 -5.92 11.37 8.20
N GLY A 77 -4.73 11.97 8.12
CA GLY A 77 -3.53 11.26 7.65
C GLY A 77 -3.08 10.17 8.63
N VAL A 78 -2.64 9.04 8.10
CA VAL A 78 -2.07 7.93 8.88
C VAL A 78 -0.63 7.73 8.47
N VAL A 79 0.27 7.56 9.45
CA VAL A 79 1.65 7.18 9.15
C VAL A 79 1.71 5.68 8.92
N GLN A 80 2.06 5.27 7.71
CA GLN A 80 2.32 3.89 7.32
C GLN A 80 3.83 3.65 7.31
N ILE A 81 4.28 2.60 7.99
CA ILE A 81 5.68 2.17 8.04
C ILE A 81 5.76 0.74 7.50
N ALA A 82 6.51 0.53 6.44
CA ALA A 82 6.82 -0.80 5.91
C ALA A 82 8.32 -1.10 6.05
N ALA A 83 8.67 -2.13 6.82
CA ALA A 83 10.02 -2.68 6.88
C ALA A 83 10.10 -3.86 5.92
N VAL A 84 11.04 -3.82 4.99
CA VAL A 84 11.22 -4.80 3.91
C VAL A 84 12.65 -5.32 3.93
N ASP A 85 12.81 -6.64 4.03
CA ASP A 85 14.12 -7.29 3.90
C ASP A 85 14.08 -8.51 2.96
N HIS A 86 15.27 -8.89 2.51
CA HIS A 86 15.54 -10.13 1.77
C HIS A 86 16.41 -11.10 2.58
N GLY A 87 16.27 -11.04 3.91
CA GLY A 87 17.03 -11.83 4.87
C GLY A 87 16.56 -13.29 4.95
N PRO A 88 16.92 -14.01 6.03
CA PRO A 88 16.61 -15.44 6.18
C PRO A 88 15.12 -15.72 6.37
N GLY A 89 14.29 -14.70 6.66
CA GLY A 89 12.90 -14.89 7.05
C GLY A 89 12.74 -15.44 8.48
N ILE A 90 11.49 -15.60 8.90
CA ILE A 90 11.09 -16.06 10.23
C ILE A 90 10.39 -17.42 10.06
N ALA A 91 10.91 -18.45 10.74
CA ALA A 91 10.37 -19.81 10.65
C ALA A 91 9.02 -19.96 11.37
N ASP A 92 8.91 -19.45 12.60
CA ASP A 92 7.67 -19.39 13.35
C ASP A 92 7.28 -17.92 13.63
N VAL A 93 6.42 -17.39 12.76
CA VAL A 93 5.92 -16.01 12.86
C VAL A 93 5.06 -15.82 14.12
N ALA A 94 4.29 -16.84 14.53
CA ALA A 94 3.44 -16.73 15.70
C ALA A 94 4.27 -16.66 16.99
N GLU A 95 5.38 -17.38 17.05
CA GLU A 95 6.37 -17.28 18.12
C GLU A 95 7.12 -15.94 18.11
N ALA A 96 7.57 -15.46 16.96
CA ALA A 96 8.25 -14.17 16.85
C ALA A 96 7.38 -12.95 17.25
N LEU A 97 6.06 -13.11 17.23
CA LEU A 97 5.10 -12.10 17.70
C LEU A 97 4.73 -12.23 19.18
N ARG A 98 5.18 -13.27 19.88
CA ARG A 98 5.00 -13.39 21.33
C ARG A 98 6.03 -12.52 22.06
N ASP A 99 5.56 -11.79 23.06
CA ASP A 99 6.42 -10.95 23.89
C ASP A 99 7.49 -11.80 24.59
N GLY A 100 8.74 -11.31 24.57
CA GLY A 100 9.88 -11.95 25.24
C GLY A 100 10.64 -12.96 24.38
N PHE A 101 10.23 -13.24 23.15
CA PHE A 101 11.00 -14.09 22.24
C PHE A 101 12.10 -13.26 21.53
N SER A 102 13.32 -13.34 22.05
CA SER A 102 14.52 -12.98 21.30
C SER A 102 15.57 -14.06 21.47
N THR A 103 16.09 -14.55 20.35
CA THR A 103 17.23 -15.48 20.30
C THR A 103 18.57 -14.78 20.56
N THR A 104 18.58 -13.45 20.70
CA THR A 104 19.79 -12.63 20.84
C THR A 104 19.61 -11.64 22.01
N HIS A 105 20.61 -11.49 22.89
CA HIS A 105 20.57 -10.72 24.15
C HIS A 105 20.25 -9.21 24.03
N SER A 106 19.05 -8.86 23.59
CA SER A 106 18.44 -7.54 23.74
C SER A 106 16.95 -7.74 24.03
N LEU A 107 16.36 -6.88 24.88
CA LEU A 107 14.96 -6.88 25.29
C LEU A 107 14.04 -7.31 24.14
N GLY A 108 13.62 -8.59 24.17
CA GLY A 108 13.03 -9.31 23.04
C GLY A 108 11.58 -8.98 22.79
N ALA A 109 11.29 -7.72 22.49
CA ALA A 109 9.93 -7.20 22.42
C ALA A 109 9.61 -6.49 21.09
N GLY A 110 10.52 -6.38 20.12
CA GLY A 110 10.38 -5.44 19.00
C GLY A 110 9.10 -5.60 18.18
N LEU A 111 8.84 -6.77 17.58
CA LEU A 111 7.64 -6.97 16.76
C LEU A 111 6.34 -7.04 17.58
N GLY A 112 6.37 -7.64 18.78
CA GLY A 112 5.23 -7.66 19.71
C GLY A 112 4.85 -6.24 20.18
N THR A 113 5.86 -5.40 20.44
CA THR A 113 5.70 -3.98 20.78
C THR A 113 5.11 -3.20 19.60
N CYS A 114 5.62 -3.39 18.38
CA CYS A 114 5.02 -2.78 17.19
C CYS A 114 3.54 -3.17 17.06
N ARG A 115 3.21 -4.45 17.23
CA ARG A 115 1.83 -4.95 17.16
C ARG A 115 0.90 -4.34 18.21
N ARG A 116 1.43 -4.06 19.41
CA ARG A 116 0.65 -3.49 20.52
C ARG A 116 0.44 -1.98 20.40
N ILE A 117 1.42 -1.27 19.83
CA ILE A 117 1.43 0.20 19.79
C ILE A 117 0.80 0.73 18.50
N ALA A 118 0.96 0.02 17.38
CA ALA A 118 0.33 0.39 16.12
C ALA A 118 -1.18 0.12 16.13
N ASP A 119 -1.94 0.91 15.36
CA ASP A 119 -3.38 0.69 15.19
C ASP A 119 -3.66 -0.51 14.27
N ASP A 120 -2.82 -0.65 13.24
CA ASP A 120 -2.77 -1.84 12.39
C ASP A 120 -1.34 -2.36 12.34
N PHE A 121 -1.20 -3.68 12.42
CA PHE A 121 0.08 -4.35 12.24
C PHE A 121 -0.10 -5.62 11.41
N GLY A 122 0.76 -5.82 10.42
CA GLY A 122 0.79 -6.99 9.57
C GLY A 122 2.22 -7.47 9.35
N LEU A 123 2.40 -8.78 9.22
CA LEU A 123 3.71 -9.40 9.03
C LEU A 123 3.59 -10.52 8.02
N HIS A 124 4.46 -10.52 7.01
CA HIS A 124 4.62 -11.59 6.04
C HIS A 124 6.08 -12.01 6.01
N SER A 125 6.35 -13.28 6.28
CA SER A 125 7.72 -13.80 6.24
C SER A 125 7.74 -15.14 5.53
N VAL A 126 8.77 -15.35 4.70
CA VAL A 126 8.98 -16.62 4.01
C VAL A 126 10.43 -17.03 4.25
N PRO A 127 10.68 -18.23 4.82
CA PRO A 127 12.03 -18.74 5.03
C PRO A 127 12.86 -18.70 3.74
N GLY A 128 14.07 -18.14 3.84
CA GLY A 128 15.01 -17.95 2.73
C GLY A 128 14.65 -16.85 1.73
N ARG A 129 13.55 -16.11 1.93
CA ARG A 129 13.15 -14.98 1.05
C ARG A 129 13.07 -13.63 1.76
N GLY A 130 12.96 -13.62 3.09
CA GLY A 130 12.94 -12.41 3.91
C GLY A 130 11.58 -12.10 4.52
N THR A 131 11.47 -10.93 5.14
CA THR A 131 10.31 -10.48 5.91
C THR A 131 9.81 -9.11 5.44
N VAL A 132 8.51 -8.92 5.51
CA VAL A 132 7.85 -7.62 5.38
C VAL A 132 6.97 -7.39 6.59
N ALA A 133 7.22 -6.32 7.33
CA ALA A 133 6.37 -5.86 8.43
C ALA A 133 5.72 -4.52 8.05
N LEU A 134 4.41 -4.41 8.25
CA LEU A 134 3.63 -3.19 8.03
C LEU A 134 3.05 -2.74 9.37
N ALA A 135 3.20 -1.46 9.70
CA ALA A 135 2.55 -0.83 10.84
C ALA A 135 1.87 0.47 10.42
N ARG A 136 0.72 0.79 11.00
CA ARG A 136 0.07 2.09 10.84
C ARG A 136 -0.20 2.75 12.19
N VAL A 137 0.06 4.04 12.26
CA VAL A 137 -0.18 4.89 13.43
C VAL A 137 -0.87 6.17 12.96
N GLY A 138 -2.10 6.40 13.37
CA GLY A 138 -2.83 7.65 13.08
C GLY A 138 -3.20 8.46 14.32
N PRO A 139 -4.09 9.46 14.21
CA PRO A 139 -4.51 10.24 15.38
C PRO A 139 -5.27 9.38 16.39
N ALA A 140 -5.33 9.85 17.63
CA ALA A 140 -6.13 9.19 18.67
C ALA A 140 -7.59 9.06 18.21
N GLN A 141 -8.07 7.82 18.11
CA GLN A 141 -9.45 7.57 17.71
C GLN A 141 -10.39 7.87 18.89
N ALA A 142 -11.42 8.67 18.65
CA ALA A 142 -12.61 8.65 19.51
C ALA A 142 -13.32 7.30 19.28
N ALA A 143 -13.80 6.65 20.34
CA ALA A 143 -14.55 5.40 20.23
C ALA A 143 -15.75 5.59 19.29
N SER A 144 -15.63 5.18 18.02
CA SER A 144 -16.71 5.26 17.05
C SER A 144 -17.43 3.92 16.96
N GLY A 145 -18.76 3.98 16.85
CA GLY A 145 -19.65 2.82 16.82
C GLY A 145 -19.35 1.80 15.71
N SER A 146 -19.95 0.63 15.89
CA SER A 146 -19.86 -0.53 15.01
C SER A 146 -20.63 -0.31 13.70
N GLU A 147 -20.10 0.49 12.78
CA GLU A 147 -20.59 0.41 11.41
C GLU A 147 -20.09 -0.89 10.73
N PRO A 148 -20.89 -1.50 9.85
CA PRO A 148 -20.44 -2.65 9.08
C PRO A 148 -19.20 -2.26 8.26
N GLY A 149 -18.12 -3.01 8.46
CA GLY A 149 -16.88 -2.82 7.70
C GLY A 149 -17.11 -2.99 6.20
N PRO A 150 -16.33 -2.29 5.35
CA PRO A 150 -16.46 -2.42 3.90
C PRO A 150 -16.23 -3.86 3.46
N THR A 151 -16.86 -4.28 2.38
CA THR A 151 -16.73 -5.64 1.82
C THR A 151 -15.43 -5.84 1.02
N ALA A 152 -14.64 -4.77 0.85
CA ALA A 152 -13.33 -4.78 0.21
C ALA A 152 -12.38 -3.77 0.85
N ARG A 153 -11.09 -4.00 0.67
CA ARG A 153 -10.00 -3.21 1.24
C ARG A 153 -9.05 -2.78 0.13
N ALA A 154 -8.57 -1.55 0.21
CA ALA A 154 -7.57 -1.01 -0.68
C ALA A 154 -6.35 -0.53 0.12
N GLY A 155 -5.17 -0.57 -0.49
CA GLY A 155 -3.92 -0.11 0.09
C GLY A 155 -2.79 -0.21 -0.91
N GLY A 156 -1.65 0.39 -0.62
CA GLY A 156 -0.51 0.42 -1.51
C GLY A 156 0.76 0.82 -0.80
N ALA A 157 1.85 0.80 -1.54
CA ALA A 157 3.17 1.24 -1.09
C ALA A 157 3.91 1.90 -2.26
N VAL A 158 4.71 2.91 -1.95
CA VAL A 158 5.55 3.63 -2.92
C VAL A 158 7.02 3.56 -2.49
N VAL A 159 7.91 3.40 -3.48
CA VAL A 159 9.36 3.54 -3.34
C VAL A 159 9.81 4.66 -4.30
N PRO A 160 10.34 5.78 -3.80
CA PRO A 160 10.80 6.86 -4.66
C PRO A 160 12.10 6.49 -5.37
N PHE A 161 12.28 7.02 -6.59
CA PHE A 161 13.53 6.85 -7.34
C PHE A 161 14.71 7.52 -6.62
N GLY A 162 15.78 6.76 -6.40
CA GLY A 162 17.06 7.30 -5.91
C GLY A 162 16.99 7.99 -4.54
N GLY A 163 15.99 7.64 -3.73
CA GLY A 163 15.74 8.27 -2.42
C GLY A 163 15.29 9.72 -2.48
N ALA A 164 14.62 10.11 -3.57
CA ALA A 164 14.02 11.43 -3.70
C ALA A 164 12.89 11.65 -2.68
N ASP A 165 12.74 12.89 -2.21
CA ASP A 165 11.66 13.27 -1.28
C ASP A 165 10.24 13.07 -1.87
N PHE A 166 10.13 12.98 -3.20
CA PHE A 166 8.86 12.86 -3.91
C PHE A 166 8.96 11.84 -5.03
N SER A 167 7.97 10.95 -5.09
CA SER A 167 7.80 10.03 -6.20
C SER A 167 6.93 10.66 -7.29
N GLY A 168 7.26 10.39 -8.56
CA GLY A 168 6.39 10.59 -9.71
C GLY A 168 5.14 9.70 -9.66
N ASP A 169 5.23 8.57 -8.97
CA ASP A 169 4.14 7.64 -8.78
C ASP A 169 3.26 8.01 -7.58
N ALA A 170 1.96 7.76 -7.71
CA ALA A 170 1.02 7.83 -6.61
C ALA A 170 -0.07 6.76 -6.75
N TRP A 171 -0.57 6.30 -5.61
CA TRP A 171 -1.79 5.52 -5.54
C TRP A 171 -2.77 6.24 -4.61
N ALA A 172 -4.07 6.01 -4.85
CA ALA A 172 -5.11 6.47 -3.95
C ALA A 172 -6.33 5.59 -4.09
N TRP A 173 -7.18 5.63 -3.08
CA TRP A 173 -8.49 5.02 -3.12
C TRP A 173 -9.54 6.02 -2.66
N ALA A 174 -10.77 5.88 -3.14
CA ALA A 174 -11.90 6.67 -2.69
C ALA A 174 -13.17 5.82 -2.71
N ARG A 175 -14.06 6.06 -1.75
CA ARG A 175 -15.37 5.41 -1.69
C ARG A 175 -16.47 6.40 -2.04
N SER A 176 -17.47 5.93 -2.78
CA SER A 176 -18.70 6.67 -3.03
C SER A 176 -19.87 5.69 -3.03
N GLY A 177 -20.62 5.66 -1.92
CA GLY A 177 -21.67 4.66 -1.71
C GLY A 177 -21.11 3.22 -1.68
N ASP A 178 -21.62 2.39 -2.59
CA ASP A 178 -21.22 1.00 -2.81
C ASP A 178 -19.97 0.86 -3.70
N ARG A 179 -19.43 1.98 -4.22
CA ARG A 179 -18.28 1.98 -5.13
C ARG A 179 -17.00 2.24 -4.35
N LEU A 180 -16.05 1.31 -4.45
CA LEU A 180 -14.67 1.49 -4.01
C LEU A 180 -13.78 1.62 -5.25
N THR A 181 -13.20 2.80 -5.46
CA THR A 181 -12.32 3.07 -6.61
C THR A 181 -10.86 3.12 -6.16
N LEU A 182 -10.03 2.23 -6.67
CA LEU A 182 -8.57 2.24 -6.54
C LEU A 182 -7.96 2.84 -7.81
N MET A 183 -6.98 3.73 -7.64
CA MET A 183 -6.21 4.32 -8.72
C MET A 183 -4.71 4.15 -8.47
N LEU A 184 -3.98 3.92 -9.56
CA LEU A 184 -2.53 4.12 -9.60
C LEU A 184 -2.22 5.07 -10.77
N ALA A 185 -1.37 6.06 -10.51
CA ALA A 185 -0.95 7.07 -11.46
C ALA A 185 0.57 7.23 -11.43
N ASP A 186 1.20 7.16 -12.60
CA ASP A 186 2.63 7.36 -12.84
C ASP A 186 2.78 8.66 -13.62
N GLY A 187 3.24 9.72 -12.95
CA GLY A 187 3.47 11.02 -13.55
C GLY A 187 4.71 11.01 -14.44
N LEU A 188 4.64 11.57 -15.65
CA LEU A 188 5.73 11.42 -16.62
C LEU A 188 7.09 11.99 -16.16
N GLY A 189 8.09 11.11 -16.17
CA GLY A 189 9.45 11.39 -15.73
C GLY A 189 9.58 11.28 -14.20
N HIS A 190 10.57 11.94 -13.62
CA HIS A 190 10.80 11.90 -12.17
C HIS A 190 10.82 13.30 -11.54
N GLY A 191 10.75 13.34 -10.22
CA GLY A 191 10.88 14.55 -9.41
C GLY A 191 9.60 15.38 -9.27
N PRO A 192 9.71 16.66 -8.84
CA PRO A 192 8.55 17.45 -8.40
C PRO A 192 7.45 17.63 -9.45
N GLU A 193 7.80 17.79 -10.73
CA GLU A 193 6.82 17.98 -11.81
C GLU A 193 6.02 16.69 -12.11
N ALA A 194 6.68 15.53 -12.05
CA ALA A 194 5.99 14.23 -12.16
C ALA A 194 5.05 14.03 -10.96
N SER A 195 5.56 14.28 -9.76
CA SER A 195 4.78 14.21 -8.52
C SER A 195 3.59 15.19 -8.51
N ARG A 196 3.71 16.35 -9.17
CA ARG A 196 2.60 17.30 -9.33
C ARG A 196 1.46 16.72 -10.17
N ALA A 197 1.78 15.99 -11.24
CA ALA A 197 0.79 15.36 -12.12
C ALA A 197 0.05 14.23 -11.39
N SER A 198 0.77 13.31 -10.74
CA SER A 198 0.16 12.22 -9.99
C SER A 198 -0.63 12.72 -8.76
N ALA A 199 -0.13 13.75 -8.05
CA ALA A 199 -0.89 14.38 -6.97
C ALA A 199 -2.17 15.08 -7.46
N ALA A 200 -2.19 15.64 -8.68
CA ALA A 200 -3.41 16.18 -9.28
C ALA A 200 -4.43 15.09 -9.59
N ALA A 201 -3.97 13.93 -10.08
CA ALA A 201 -4.81 12.77 -10.30
C ALA A 201 -5.46 12.29 -8.98
N VAL A 202 -4.69 12.23 -7.90
CA VAL A 202 -5.20 11.83 -6.57
C VAL A 202 -6.31 12.77 -6.09
N ARG A 203 -6.13 14.09 -6.21
CA ARG A 203 -7.18 15.06 -5.84
C ARG A 203 -8.44 14.88 -6.67
N GLU A 204 -8.32 14.64 -7.97
CA GLU A 204 -9.47 14.44 -8.83
C GLU A 204 -10.21 13.12 -8.56
N LEU A 205 -9.49 12.06 -8.22
CA LEU A 205 -10.12 10.81 -7.77
C LEU A 205 -11.07 11.08 -6.60
N HIS A 206 -10.62 11.79 -5.57
CA HIS A 206 -11.47 12.08 -4.40
C HIS A 206 -12.71 12.91 -4.74
N ARG A 207 -12.66 13.78 -5.76
CA ARG A 207 -13.82 14.58 -6.21
C ARG A 207 -14.81 13.79 -7.07
N SER A 208 -14.32 12.80 -7.82
CA SER A 208 -15.05 12.19 -8.93
C SER A 208 -15.19 10.66 -8.80
N ALA A 209 -14.94 10.08 -7.61
CA ALA A 209 -14.98 8.64 -7.36
C ALA A 209 -16.34 7.96 -7.62
N HIS A 210 -17.42 8.74 -7.68
CA HIS A 210 -18.77 8.26 -8.03
C HIS A 210 -18.91 7.93 -9.52
N LEU A 211 -18.03 8.44 -10.38
CA LEU A 211 -18.07 8.21 -11.82
C LEU A 211 -17.49 6.83 -12.19
N PRO A 212 -18.03 6.16 -13.22
CA PRO A 212 -17.41 4.97 -13.78
C PRO A 212 -16.01 5.27 -14.37
N PRO A 213 -15.12 4.25 -14.47
CA PRO A 213 -13.72 4.46 -14.86
C PRO A 213 -13.49 5.24 -16.18
N PRO A 214 -14.22 5.00 -17.29
CA PRO A 214 -14.03 5.77 -18.52
C PRO A 214 -14.34 7.27 -18.35
N GLU A 215 -15.39 7.61 -17.62
CA GLU A 215 -15.81 8.97 -17.30
C GLU A 215 -14.81 9.65 -16.37
N LEU A 216 -14.33 8.94 -15.34
CA LEU A 216 -13.29 9.42 -14.44
C LEU A 216 -11.98 9.69 -15.19
N LEU A 217 -11.57 8.82 -16.13
CA LEU A 217 -10.41 9.06 -17.01
C LEU A 217 -10.57 10.34 -17.86
N ARG A 218 -11.79 10.68 -18.29
CA ARG A 218 -12.03 11.94 -19.01
C ARG A 218 -11.84 13.15 -18.09
N ARG A 219 -12.31 13.08 -16.84
CA ARG A 219 -12.12 14.15 -15.85
C ARG A 219 -10.65 14.32 -15.50
N LEU A 220 -9.94 13.21 -15.25
CA LEU A 220 -8.50 13.20 -15.03
C LEU A 220 -7.75 13.79 -16.22
N HIS A 221 -8.15 13.47 -17.46
CA HIS A 221 -7.50 14.06 -18.63
C HIS A 221 -7.63 15.59 -18.67
N THR A 222 -8.78 16.14 -18.28
CA THR A 222 -8.96 17.59 -18.17
C THR A 222 -8.17 18.18 -17.01
N GLU A 223 -8.19 17.56 -15.83
CA GLU A 223 -7.45 18.05 -14.65
C GLU A 223 -5.93 18.04 -14.87
N LEU A 224 -5.41 17.00 -15.52
CA LEU A 224 -3.97 16.86 -15.77
C LEU A 224 -3.50 17.69 -16.98
N ALA A 225 -4.41 18.35 -17.70
CA ALA A 225 -4.04 19.24 -18.80
C ALA A 225 -3.18 20.40 -18.27
N GLY A 226 -2.00 20.59 -18.87
CA GLY A 226 -1.03 21.59 -18.41
C GLY A 226 -0.08 21.10 -17.30
N THR A 227 -0.15 19.82 -16.93
CA THR A 227 0.92 19.11 -16.21
C THR A 227 1.79 18.33 -17.20
N ARG A 228 2.75 17.54 -16.71
CA ARG A 228 3.46 16.56 -17.56
C ARG A 228 2.56 15.42 -18.05
N GLY A 229 1.37 15.25 -17.47
CA GLY A 229 0.51 14.10 -17.70
C GLY A 229 0.99 12.87 -16.94
N ALA A 230 0.19 11.81 -17.03
CA ALA A 230 0.44 10.56 -16.31
C ALA A 230 -0.10 9.35 -17.07
N ALA A 231 0.53 8.19 -16.86
CA ALA A 231 -0.14 6.91 -17.06
C ALA A 231 -1.06 6.64 -15.85
N VAL A 232 -2.28 6.16 -16.08
CA VAL A 232 -3.28 5.97 -15.02
C VAL A 232 -4.03 4.67 -15.24
N ALA A 233 -4.21 3.88 -14.17
CA ALA A 233 -5.17 2.79 -14.13
C ALA A 233 -6.19 3.01 -13.01
N LEU A 234 -7.44 2.64 -13.29
CA LEU A 234 -8.56 2.70 -12.37
C LEU A 234 -9.22 1.33 -12.27
N ALA A 235 -9.45 0.91 -11.03
CA ALA A 235 -10.19 -0.28 -10.69
C ALA A 235 -11.33 0.10 -9.74
N GLN A 236 -12.57 0.06 -10.22
CA GLN A 236 -13.76 0.38 -9.43
C GLN A 236 -14.53 -0.89 -9.12
N LEU A 237 -14.67 -1.18 -7.84
CA LEU A 237 -15.47 -2.29 -7.34
C LEU A 237 -16.86 -1.78 -6.92
N GLU A 238 -17.88 -2.34 -7.56
CA GLU A 238 -19.27 -2.26 -7.10
C GLU A 238 -19.48 -3.37 -6.08
N THR A 239 -19.45 -2.99 -4.81
CA THR A 239 -19.41 -3.93 -3.69
C THR A 239 -20.68 -4.77 -3.57
N ASP A 240 -21.85 -4.17 -3.74
CA ASP A 240 -23.14 -4.87 -3.66
C ASP A 240 -23.37 -5.78 -4.86
N ALA A 241 -22.89 -5.38 -6.04
CA ALA A 241 -23.03 -6.14 -7.28
C ALA A 241 -21.96 -7.24 -7.44
N GLY A 242 -20.89 -7.22 -6.65
CA GLY A 242 -19.74 -8.11 -6.81
C GLY A 242 -19.10 -7.97 -8.19
N ARG A 243 -18.88 -6.74 -8.67
CA ARG A 243 -18.34 -6.47 -10.01
C ARG A 243 -17.17 -5.49 -9.97
N LEU A 244 -16.10 -5.86 -10.66
CA LEU A 244 -14.94 -5.01 -10.88
C LEU A 244 -15.01 -4.40 -12.29
N ARG A 245 -14.92 -3.07 -12.38
CA ARG A 245 -14.67 -2.32 -13.62
C ARG A 245 -13.23 -1.87 -13.66
N PHE A 246 -12.55 -2.13 -14.76
CA PHE A 246 -11.16 -1.73 -14.96
C PHE A 246 -11.01 -0.89 -16.23
N ALA A 247 -10.32 0.24 -16.14
CA ALA A 247 -9.87 0.99 -17.31
C ALA A 247 -8.50 1.60 -17.03
N GLY A 248 -7.61 1.60 -18.02
CA GLY A 248 -6.28 2.18 -17.89
C GLY A 248 -5.80 2.83 -19.19
N VAL A 249 -4.96 3.85 -19.05
CA VAL A 249 -4.28 4.57 -20.12
C VAL A 249 -2.80 4.68 -19.75
N GLY A 250 -1.93 4.20 -20.63
CA GLY A 250 -0.48 4.18 -20.43
C GLY A 250 0.06 2.78 -20.15
N ASN A 251 1.17 2.75 -19.41
CA ASN A 251 2.00 1.59 -19.09
C ASN A 251 1.67 0.94 -17.73
N ILE A 252 0.71 1.46 -16.95
CA ILE A 252 0.33 0.86 -15.67
C ILE A 252 -0.12 -0.59 -15.87
N GLY A 253 0.57 -1.50 -15.18
CA GLY A 253 0.29 -2.93 -15.19
C GLY A 253 -0.81 -3.29 -14.19
N ALA A 254 -1.64 -4.26 -14.57
CA ALA A 254 -2.69 -4.80 -13.71
C ALA A 254 -2.70 -6.33 -13.78
N ARG A 255 -2.79 -6.97 -12.61
CA ARG A 255 -2.81 -8.42 -12.41
C ARG A 255 -3.94 -8.80 -11.47
N LEU A 256 -4.91 -9.56 -11.97
CA LEU A 256 -6.03 -10.08 -11.20
C LEU A 256 -5.80 -11.57 -10.91
N ARG A 257 -5.83 -11.95 -9.64
CA ARG A 257 -5.81 -13.35 -9.21
C ARG A 257 -7.15 -14.00 -9.52
N GLU A 258 -7.10 -15.15 -10.21
CA GLU A 258 -8.23 -16.02 -10.52
C GLU A 258 -7.82 -17.46 -10.16
N GLY A 259 -8.22 -17.91 -8.97
CA GLY A 259 -7.75 -19.17 -8.38
C GLY A 259 -6.24 -19.16 -8.15
N ASP A 260 -5.55 -20.10 -8.81
CA ASP A 260 -4.08 -20.25 -8.79
C ASP A 260 -3.38 -19.51 -9.94
N SER A 261 -4.14 -18.78 -10.75
CA SER A 261 -3.62 -18.08 -11.93
C SER A 261 -3.72 -16.55 -11.81
N TRP A 262 -2.94 -15.86 -12.63
CA TRP A 262 -2.96 -14.40 -12.72
C TRP A 262 -3.34 -13.96 -14.13
N ARG A 263 -4.45 -13.22 -14.22
CA ARG A 263 -4.91 -12.61 -15.46
C ARG A 263 -4.37 -11.18 -15.58
N ALA A 264 -3.75 -10.87 -16.72
CA ALA A 264 -3.37 -9.50 -17.04
C ALA A 264 -4.59 -8.68 -17.50
N LEU A 265 -4.77 -7.48 -16.94
CA LEU A 265 -5.73 -6.51 -17.45
C LEU A 265 -4.97 -5.44 -18.24
N LEU A 266 -5.46 -5.09 -19.43
CA LEU A 266 -4.71 -4.29 -20.40
C LEU A 266 -5.14 -2.82 -20.34
N SER A 267 -4.16 -1.96 -20.14
CA SER A 267 -4.26 -0.51 -20.34
C SER A 267 -4.12 -0.19 -21.83
N ARG A 268 -4.72 0.92 -22.28
CA ARG A 268 -4.58 1.41 -23.65
C ARG A 268 -3.39 2.35 -23.77
N PRO A 269 -2.66 2.38 -24.90
CA PRO A 269 -1.61 3.36 -25.11
C PRO A 269 -2.13 4.80 -24.97
N GLY A 270 -1.36 5.65 -24.29
CA GLY A 270 -1.67 7.07 -24.11
C GLY A 270 -1.11 7.63 -22.81
N ILE A 271 -1.27 8.94 -22.64
CA ILE A 271 -0.87 9.74 -21.49
C ILE A 271 -2.05 10.63 -21.12
N VAL A 272 -2.63 10.41 -19.94
CA VAL A 272 -3.70 11.25 -19.39
C VAL A 272 -3.15 12.67 -19.16
N GLY A 273 -3.90 13.70 -19.57
CA GLY A 273 -3.43 15.10 -19.58
C GLY A 273 -2.70 15.56 -20.84
N VAL A 274 -2.22 14.65 -21.69
CA VAL A 274 -1.46 15.00 -22.92
C VAL A 274 -2.16 14.44 -24.17
N HIS A 275 -2.24 13.13 -24.30
CA HIS A 275 -2.88 12.46 -25.43
C HIS A 275 -3.48 11.13 -24.98
N ARG A 276 -4.78 10.93 -25.17
CA ARG A 276 -5.44 9.65 -24.86
C ARG A 276 -6.27 9.17 -26.06
N PRO A 277 -6.61 7.87 -26.13
CA PRO A 277 -7.57 7.36 -27.09
C PRO A 277 -8.91 8.09 -26.97
N ALA A 278 -9.56 8.41 -28.10
CA ALA A 278 -10.88 9.01 -28.12
C ALA A 278 -11.92 8.11 -27.43
N THR A 279 -11.87 6.82 -27.77
CA THR A 279 -12.69 5.77 -27.15
C THR A 279 -11.96 5.18 -25.95
N LEU A 280 -12.57 5.28 -24.79
CA LEU A 280 -12.13 4.62 -23.56
C LEU A 280 -13.06 3.43 -23.33
N THR A 281 -12.49 2.23 -23.18
CA THR A 281 -13.24 1.03 -22.81
C THR A 281 -12.87 0.62 -21.42
N GLU A 282 -13.86 0.10 -20.71
CA GLU A 282 -13.64 -0.65 -19.49
C GLU A 282 -13.75 -2.15 -19.75
N THR A 283 -13.09 -2.92 -18.90
CA THR A 283 -13.28 -4.36 -18.76
C THR A 283 -14.13 -4.61 -17.53
N LEU A 284 -15.20 -5.40 -17.68
CA LEU A 284 -16.09 -5.81 -16.61
C LEU A 284 -15.75 -7.24 -16.20
N LEU A 285 -15.53 -7.46 -14.91
CA LEU A 285 -15.10 -8.74 -14.33
C LEU A 285 -15.94 -9.04 -13.09
N PRO A 286 -16.27 -10.30 -12.81
CA PRO A 286 -16.86 -10.67 -11.53
C PRO A 286 -15.84 -10.44 -10.40
N TRP A 287 -16.33 -10.13 -9.20
CA TRP A 287 -15.53 -9.97 -7.98
C TRP A 287 -16.05 -10.91 -6.89
N SER A 288 -15.13 -11.66 -6.28
CA SER A 288 -15.41 -12.67 -5.25
C SER A 288 -14.32 -12.64 -4.18
N ALA A 289 -14.56 -13.32 -3.05
CA ALA A 289 -13.70 -13.30 -1.86
C ALA A 289 -12.32 -14.01 -2.05
N ASP A 290 -12.09 -14.62 -3.21
CA ASP A 290 -10.85 -15.28 -3.61
C ASP A 290 -10.02 -14.44 -4.60
N ARG A 291 -10.50 -13.24 -4.97
CA ARG A 291 -9.83 -12.36 -5.94
C ARG A 291 -8.88 -11.39 -5.26
N LEU A 292 -7.81 -11.05 -5.94
CA LEU A 292 -6.84 -10.05 -5.52
C LEU A 292 -6.40 -9.30 -6.76
N LEU A 293 -6.51 -7.98 -6.76
CA LEU A 293 -6.02 -7.16 -7.86
C LEU A 293 -4.78 -6.42 -7.41
N VAL A 294 -3.71 -6.52 -8.20
CA VAL A 294 -2.48 -5.75 -8.04
C VAL A 294 -2.31 -4.84 -9.24
N LEU A 295 -2.25 -3.53 -8.99
CA LEU A 295 -1.80 -2.51 -9.93
C LEU A 295 -0.35 -2.18 -9.62
N HIS A 296 0.45 -1.93 -10.65
CA HIS A 296 1.85 -1.54 -10.48
C HIS A 296 2.31 -0.59 -11.59
N SER A 297 3.19 0.35 -11.26
CA SER A 297 3.91 1.14 -12.26
C SER A 297 4.99 0.29 -12.97
N ASP A 298 5.68 0.88 -13.93
CA ASP A 298 6.70 0.20 -14.74
C ASP A 298 8.08 0.10 -14.05
N GLY A 299 8.23 0.66 -12.84
CA GLY A 299 9.40 0.42 -12.01
C GLY A 299 9.54 -1.04 -11.54
N LEU A 300 8.48 -1.86 -11.64
CA LEU A 300 8.57 -3.31 -11.54
C LEU A 300 8.99 -3.94 -12.88
N PRO A 301 9.87 -4.96 -12.88
CA PRO A 301 10.29 -5.62 -14.10
C PRO A 301 9.10 -6.24 -14.86
N SER A 302 9.11 -6.09 -16.18
CA SER A 302 8.03 -6.55 -17.08
C SER A 302 7.69 -8.04 -16.97
N ARG A 303 8.65 -8.86 -16.55
CA ARG A 303 8.49 -10.29 -16.25
C ARG A 303 8.50 -10.52 -14.74
N TRP A 304 7.47 -10.04 -14.07
CA TRP A 304 7.21 -10.32 -12.66
C TRP A 304 5.92 -11.14 -12.51
N THR A 305 5.95 -12.08 -11.57
CA THR A 305 4.77 -12.88 -11.19
C THR A 305 4.40 -12.53 -9.76
N PRO A 306 3.14 -12.14 -9.50
CA PRO A 306 2.75 -11.81 -8.14
C PRO A 306 2.84 -13.00 -7.18
N PRO A 307 3.05 -12.72 -5.88
CA PRO A 307 3.09 -13.75 -4.85
C PRO A 307 1.85 -14.67 -4.91
N SER A 308 2.07 -15.98 -4.88
CA SER A 308 1.00 -16.99 -4.92
C SER A 308 0.53 -17.44 -3.53
N ASP A 309 1.16 -16.95 -2.46
CA ASP A 309 0.83 -17.30 -1.08
C ASP A 309 -0.68 -17.07 -0.80
N PRO A 310 -1.45 -18.11 -0.44
CA PRO A 310 -2.87 -17.97 -0.11
C PRO A 310 -3.12 -17.02 1.07
N GLY A 311 -2.19 -16.91 2.02
CA GLY A 311 -2.33 -16.02 3.19
C GLY A 311 -2.43 -14.54 2.83
N LEU A 312 -1.94 -14.15 1.64
CA LEU A 312 -2.01 -12.78 1.16
C LEU A 312 -3.42 -12.33 0.76
N LEU A 313 -4.36 -13.25 0.54
CA LEU A 313 -5.77 -12.89 0.33
C LEU A 313 -6.40 -12.25 1.58
N SER A 314 -6.01 -12.73 2.76
CA SER A 314 -6.46 -12.20 4.05
C SER A 314 -5.61 -11.05 4.57
N ALA A 315 -4.37 -10.90 4.08
CA ALA A 315 -3.44 -9.87 4.50
C ALA A 315 -3.95 -8.44 4.21
N ASP A 316 -3.35 -7.46 4.87
CA ASP A 316 -3.60 -6.06 4.56
C ASP A 316 -3.11 -5.73 3.13
N PRO A 317 -3.88 -5.02 2.29
CA PRO A 317 -3.46 -4.69 0.93
C PRO A 317 -2.11 -3.97 0.82
N ALA A 318 -1.75 -3.09 1.75
CA ALA A 318 -0.45 -2.42 1.71
C ALA A 318 0.70 -3.37 2.09
N LEU A 319 0.42 -4.37 2.94
CA LEU A 319 1.39 -5.44 3.21
C LEU A 319 1.63 -6.27 1.93
N VAL A 320 0.56 -6.60 1.20
CA VAL A 320 0.66 -7.28 -0.10
C VAL A 320 1.44 -6.43 -1.11
N ALA A 321 1.24 -5.10 -1.11
CA ALA A 321 1.99 -4.17 -1.96
C ALA A 321 3.49 -4.18 -1.62
N ALA A 322 3.85 -4.07 -0.34
CA ALA A 322 5.24 -4.13 0.10
C ALA A 322 5.91 -5.49 -0.16
N VAL A 323 5.18 -6.60 0.02
CA VAL A 323 5.62 -7.96 -0.36
C VAL A 323 5.86 -8.07 -1.86
N THR A 324 4.98 -7.48 -2.67
CA THR A 324 5.14 -7.42 -4.12
C THR A 324 6.41 -6.68 -4.52
N ILE A 325 6.69 -5.53 -3.90
CA ILE A 325 7.92 -4.75 -4.13
C ILE A 325 9.16 -5.54 -3.73
N ARG A 326 9.14 -6.21 -2.56
CA ARG A 326 10.23 -7.11 -2.12
C ARG A 326 10.50 -8.18 -3.17
N ASP A 327 9.46 -8.91 -3.58
CA ASP A 327 9.58 -10.07 -4.46
C ASP A 327 9.94 -9.69 -5.91
N ALA A 328 9.64 -8.46 -6.33
CA ALA A 328 10.02 -7.90 -7.62
C ALA A 328 11.46 -7.33 -7.65
N SER A 329 12.10 -7.17 -6.50
CA SER A 329 13.43 -6.58 -6.34
C SER A 329 14.38 -7.53 -5.59
N SER A 330 15.62 -7.10 -5.40
CA SER A 330 16.59 -7.80 -4.53
C SER A 330 17.54 -6.81 -3.89
N SER A 331 18.24 -7.20 -2.82
CA SER A 331 19.26 -6.35 -2.20
C SER A 331 20.37 -5.91 -3.19
N ALA A 332 20.67 -6.75 -4.19
CA ALA A 332 21.68 -6.45 -5.22
C ALA A 332 21.12 -5.65 -6.42
N ARG A 333 19.80 -5.58 -6.57
CA ARG A 333 19.10 -4.89 -7.66
C ARG A 333 17.88 -4.18 -7.06
N PRO A 334 18.10 -3.02 -6.41
CA PRO A 334 16.99 -2.19 -5.97
C PRO A 334 16.18 -1.70 -7.18
N VAL A 335 15.00 -1.18 -6.88
CA VAL A 335 14.12 -0.57 -7.87
C VAL A 335 14.88 0.49 -8.68
N ARG A 336 14.63 0.53 -9.99
CA ARG A 336 15.38 1.37 -10.94
C ARG A 336 14.70 2.67 -11.32
N ASP A 337 13.48 2.89 -10.84
CA ASP A 337 12.66 4.06 -11.07
C ASP A 337 11.75 4.29 -9.86
N ASP A 338 10.88 5.29 -9.93
CA ASP A 338 9.73 5.39 -9.04
C ASP A 338 8.91 4.08 -9.13
N THR A 339 8.43 3.60 -8.00
CA THR A 339 7.63 2.38 -7.96
C THR A 339 6.48 2.49 -7.00
N ALA A 340 5.27 2.44 -7.54
CA ALA A 340 4.06 2.23 -6.79
C ALA A 340 3.46 0.86 -7.06
N VAL A 341 2.93 0.27 -6.00
CA VAL A 341 2.08 -0.91 -6.06
C VAL A 341 0.81 -0.61 -5.27
N ALA A 342 -0.33 -0.83 -5.89
CA ALA A 342 -1.64 -0.65 -5.27
C ALA A 342 -2.45 -1.94 -5.36
N VAL A 343 -3.10 -2.31 -4.27
CA VAL A 343 -3.77 -3.60 -4.11
C VAL A 343 -5.21 -3.37 -3.71
N LEU A 344 -6.12 -4.08 -4.39
CA LEU A 344 -7.51 -4.25 -3.99
C LEU A 344 -7.71 -5.70 -3.58
N SER A 345 -8.23 -5.91 -2.38
CA SER A 345 -8.54 -7.23 -1.83
C SER A 345 -9.96 -7.28 -1.27
N PRO A 346 -10.57 -8.46 -1.18
CA PRO A 346 -11.80 -8.64 -0.42
C PRO A 346 -11.56 -8.34 1.06
N ASN A 347 -12.61 -7.96 1.75
CA ASN A 347 -12.59 -7.99 3.20
C ASN A 347 -12.75 -9.44 3.64
N PRO A 348 -11.84 -10.02 4.45
CA PRO A 348 -12.04 -11.35 4.99
C PRO A 348 -13.39 -11.37 5.72
N ALA A 349 -14.26 -12.31 5.36
CA ALA A 349 -15.55 -12.45 6.01
C ALA A 349 -15.33 -12.56 7.53
N ARG A 350 -16.10 -11.80 8.31
CA ARG A 350 -16.17 -12.05 9.76
C ARG A 350 -16.64 -13.50 9.90
N PRO A 351 -15.96 -14.36 10.68
CA PRO A 351 -16.47 -15.71 10.92
C PRO A 351 -17.92 -15.59 11.42
N ALA A 352 -18.81 -16.43 10.90
CA ALA A 352 -20.19 -16.48 11.37
C ALA A 352 -20.19 -16.61 12.90
N PRO A 353 -21.04 -15.89 13.65
CA PRO A 353 -21.16 -16.12 15.08
C PRO A 353 -21.50 -17.60 15.27
N TYR A 354 -20.75 -18.27 16.16
CA TYR A 354 -21.01 -19.65 16.53
C TYR A 354 -22.51 -19.82 16.83
N PRO A 355 -23.15 -20.91 16.36
CA PRO A 355 -24.52 -21.19 16.77
C PRO A 355 -24.56 -21.24 18.31
N PRO A 356 -25.60 -20.70 18.96
CA PRO A 356 -25.72 -20.76 20.41
C PRO A 356 -25.64 -22.23 20.83
N GLU A 357 -24.83 -22.50 21.86
CA GLU A 357 -24.81 -23.80 22.51
C GLU A 357 -26.25 -24.16 22.85
N ARG A 358 -26.70 -25.33 22.37
CA ARG A 358 -28.05 -25.83 22.66
C ARG A 358 -28.16 -26.05 24.18
N PRO A 359 -29.35 -25.75 24.74
CA PRO A 359 -29.57 -25.63 26.18
C PRO A 359 -29.27 -26.90 26.99
#